data_AF-A0A5B8N5U4-F1
#
_entry.id   AF-A0A5B8N5U4-F1
#
_cell.length_a   1.000
_cell.length_b   1.000
_cell.length_c   1.000
_cell.angle_alpha   90.00
_cell.angle_beta   90.00
_cell.angle_gamma   90.00
#
_symmetry.space_group_name_H-M   'P 1'
#
loop_
_entity.id
_entity.type
_entity.pdbx_description
1 polymer ?
#
loop_
_entity_poly.entity_id
_entity_poly.type
_entity_poly.pdbx_seq_one_letter_code
_entity_poly.pdbx_strand_id
1 'polypeptide(L)'
;MTMASKEECDRYASELTQRFEEFTKWAIANWPKKEFPLLPSDFSEARREISEIVGPKLGEGENDAPGIPAGTAQYRDVNPMPWP
;
A
#
# COMPACT_ATOMS: atom_id res chain seq x y z
N MET A 1 10.83 -22.18 -5.86
CA MET A 1 10.83 -20.71 -5.93
C MET A 1 11.90 -20.23 -4.97
N THR A 2 12.98 -19.66 -5.48
CA THR A 2 14.07 -19.10 -4.67
C THR A 2 13.54 -17.81 -4.04
N MET A 3 13.54 -17.71 -2.71
CA MET A 3 13.28 -16.45 -2.00
C MET A 3 14.32 -15.42 -2.44
N ALA A 4 13.90 -14.18 -2.74
CA ALA A 4 14.84 -13.09 -2.98
C ALA A 4 15.64 -12.80 -1.71
N SER A 5 16.92 -12.49 -1.85
CA SER A 5 17.76 -12.11 -0.70
C SER A 5 17.33 -10.75 -0.14
N LYS A 6 17.63 -10.51 1.15
CA LYS A 6 17.36 -9.22 1.80
C LYS A 6 17.98 -8.05 1.02
N GLU A 7 19.19 -8.22 0.50
CA GLU A 7 19.88 -7.21 -0.30
C GLU A 7 19.15 -6.90 -1.61
N GLU A 8 18.57 -7.93 -2.26
CA GLU A 8 17.75 -7.74 -3.46
C GLU A 8 16.45 -6.99 -3.17
N CYS A 9 15.80 -7.31 -2.05
CA CYS A 9 14.61 -6.58 -1.58
C CYS A 9 14.94 -5.12 -1.23
N ASP A 10 16.00 -4.88 -0.46
CA ASP A 10 16.40 -3.52 -0.06
C ASP A 10 16.78 -2.67 -1.29
N ARG A 11 17.48 -3.26 -2.27
CA ARG A 11 17.76 -2.60 -3.56
C ARG A 11 16.48 -2.29 -4.34
N TYR A 12 15.58 -3.26 -4.43
CA TYR A 12 14.29 -3.07 -5.10
C TYR A 12 13.47 -1.95 -4.46
N ALA A 13 13.39 -1.92 -3.13
CA ALA A 13 12.70 -0.90 -2.36
C ALA A 13 13.26 0.50 -2.63
N SER A 14 14.59 0.63 -2.64
CA SER A 14 15.28 1.88 -2.94
C SER A 14 15.01 2.36 -4.37
N GLU A 15 15.18 1.48 -5.36
CA GLU A 15 14.94 1.81 -6.78
C GLU A 15 13.48 2.20 -7.05
N LEU A 16 12.52 1.46 -6.48
CA LEU A 16 11.11 1.75 -6.69
C LEU A 16 10.73 3.12 -6.10
N THR A 17 11.21 3.41 -4.90
CA THR A 17 10.99 4.71 -4.25
C THR A 17 11.60 5.84 -5.06
N GLN A 18 12.84 5.68 -5.53
CA GLN A 18 13.52 6.68 -6.37
C GLN A 18 12.74 6.95 -7.66
N ARG A 19 12.33 5.91 -8.39
CA ARG A 19 11.59 6.05 -9.64
C ARG A 19 10.25 6.76 -9.45
N PHE A 20 9.57 6.49 -8.34
CA PHE A 20 8.31 7.17 -8.02
C PHE A 20 8.50 8.67 -7.75
N GLU A 21 9.56 9.05 -7.05
CA GLU A 21 9.89 10.46 -6.82
C GLU A 21 10.31 11.18 -8.11
N GLU A 22 11.06 10.51 -8.99
CA GLU A 22 11.40 11.04 -10.32
C GLU A 22 10.15 11.24 -11.19
N PHE A 23 9.24 10.26 -11.20
CA PHE A 23 7.94 10.36 -11.87
C PHE A 23 7.13 11.55 -11.35
N THR A 24 7.03 11.71 -10.03
CA THR A 24 6.28 12.80 -9.39
C THR A 24 6.84 14.16 -9.79
N LYS A 25 8.16 14.32 -9.75
CA LYS A 25 8.84 15.56 -10.18
C LYS A 25 8.57 15.86 -11.65
N TRP A 26 8.68 14.86 -12.51
CA TRP A 26 8.41 15.00 -13.94
C TRP A 26 6.95 15.42 -14.19
N ALA A 27 5.99 14.78 -13.54
CA ALA A 27 4.57 15.05 -13.71
C ALA A 27 4.21 16.50 -13.31
N ILE A 28 4.73 16.98 -12.18
CA ILE A 28 4.53 18.36 -11.72
C ILE A 28 5.15 19.36 -12.71
N ALA A 29 6.39 19.12 -13.13
CA ALA A 29 7.10 20.02 -14.05
C ALA A 29 6.41 20.12 -15.42
N ASN A 30 5.91 19.00 -15.93
CA ASN A 30 5.31 18.89 -17.27
C ASN A 30 3.79 19.07 -17.28
N TRP A 31 3.19 19.42 -16.14
CA TRP A 31 1.75 19.59 -16.05
C TRP A 31 1.24 20.69 -17.00
N PRO A 32 0.28 20.40 -17.91
CA PRO A 32 -0.13 21.35 -18.95
C PRO A 32 -1.09 22.43 -18.44
N LYS A 33 -1.86 22.17 -17.38
CA LYS A 33 -2.89 23.10 -16.87
C LYS A 33 -2.33 24.01 -15.78
N LYS A 34 -1.68 25.11 -16.17
CA LYS A 34 -1.01 26.03 -15.23
C LYS A 34 -1.95 26.75 -14.25
N GLU A 35 -3.24 26.86 -14.59
CA GLU A 35 -4.28 27.46 -13.73
C GLU A 35 -4.63 26.58 -12.51
N PHE A 36 -4.41 25.27 -12.63
CA PHE A 36 -4.67 24.29 -11.58
C PHE A 36 -3.42 23.43 -11.40
N PRO A 37 -2.39 23.94 -10.71
CA PRO A 37 -1.11 23.26 -10.61
C PRO A 37 -1.27 21.92 -9.90
N LEU A 38 -0.61 20.89 -10.44
CA LEU A 38 -0.47 19.61 -9.76
C LEU A 38 0.49 19.78 -8.58
N LEU A 39 0.07 19.34 -7.39
CA LEU A 39 0.81 19.51 -6.15
C LEU A 39 1.43 18.18 -5.70
N PRO A 40 2.52 18.21 -4.92
CA PRO A 40 3.08 16.99 -4.31
C PRO A 40 2.08 16.22 -3.44
N SER A 41 1.09 16.92 -2.87
CA SER A 41 0.01 16.33 -2.05
C SER A 41 -0.94 15.44 -2.86
N ASP A 42 -1.10 15.69 -4.15
CA ASP A 42 -1.96 14.88 -5.02
C ASP A 42 -1.43 13.45 -5.21
N PHE A 43 -0.17 13.21 -4.82
CA PHE A 43 0.50 11.91 -4.89
C PHE A 43 0.54 11.19 -3.52
N SER A 44 -0.15 11.68 -2.49
CA SER A 44 -0.09 11.11 -1.13
C SER A 44 -0.52 9.64 -1.08
N GLU A 45 -1.64 9.31 -1.72
CA GLU A 45 -2.17 7.94 -1.74
C GLU A 45 -1.24 7.01 -2.52
N ALA A 46 -0.73 7.46 -3.67
CA ALA A 46 0.25 6.69 -4.44
C ALA A 46 1.54 6.46 -3.63
N ARG A 47 2.02 7.47 -2.89
CA ARG A 47 3.19 7.32 -2.01
C ARG A 47 2.94 6.31 -0.90
N ARG A 48 1.72 6.29 -0.34
CA ARG A 48 1.30 5.29 0.65
C ARG A 48 1.30 3.89 0.04
N GLU A 49 0.74 3.71 -1.15
CA GLU A 49 0.73 2.42 -1.85
C GLU A 49 2.13 1.91 -2.15
N ILE A 50 3.04 2.79 -2.61
CA ILE A 50 4.45 2.43 -2.82
C ILE A 50 5.10 2.01 -1.49
N SER A 51 4.79 2.72 -0.39
CA SER A 51 5.30 2.38 0.94
C SER A 51 4.84 0.99 1.41
N GLU A 52 3.59 0.63 1.13
CA GLU A 52 3.04 -0.71 1.40
C GLU A 52 3.75 -1.79 0.56
N ILE A 53 4.07 -1.47 -0.70
CA ILE A 53 4.79 -2.39 -1.60
C ILE A 53 6.21 -2.62 -1.10
N VAL A 54 6.97 -1.57 -0.78
CA VAL A 54 8.38 -1.69 -0.37
C VAL A 54 8.57 -2.13 1.08
N GLY A 55 7.52 -2.02 1.90
CA GLY A 55 7.51 -2.45 3.29
C GLY A 55 6.84 -3.82 3.46
N PRO A 56 5.61 -3.88 4.02
CA PRO A 56 4.92 -5.13 4.33
C PRO A 56 4.91 -6.14 3.18
N LYS A 57 4.49 -5.75 1.97
CA LYS A 57 4.33 -6.70 0.87
C LYS A 57 5.66 -7.28 0.34
N LEU A 58 6.76 -6.55 0.50
CA LEU A 58 8.09 -7.02 0.09
C LEU A 58 8.75 -7.89 1.17
N GLY A 59 8.44 -7.63 2.45
CA GLY A 59 8.94 -8.40 3.60
C GLY A 59 8.08 -9.63 3.96
N GLU A 60 6.77 -9.59 3.73
CA GLU A 60 5.78 -10.62 4.10
C GLU A 60 5.76 -11.84 3.14
N GLY A 61 6.85 -12.06 2.38
CA GLY A 61 7.13 -13.41 1.88
C GLY A 61 7.36 -14.41 3.02
N GLU A 62 7.61 -13.93 4.24
CA GLU A 62 7.94 -14.73 5.43
C GLU A 62 7.13 -14.25 6.66
N ASN A 63 5.96 -14.86 6.87
CA ASN A 63 5.09 -14.81 8.06
C ASN A 63 4.09 -13.64 8.17
N ASP A 64 2.85 -14.02 8.53
CA ASP A 64 1.68 -13.17 8.81
C ASP A 64 0.99 -12.52 7.59
N ALA A 65 0.22 -13.35 6.87
CA ALA A 65 -1.13 -12.88 6.55
C ALA A 65 -1.74 -12.36 7.86
N PRO A 66 -2.31 -11.14 7.95
CA PRO A 66 -2.93 -10.69 9.18
C PRO A 66 -4.03 -11.68 9.52
N GLY A 67 -3.74 -12.58 10.46
CA GLY A 67 -4.70 -13.53 10.97
C GLY A 67 -5.85 -12.69 11.47
N ILE A 68 -7.00 -12.79 10.81
CA ILE A 68 -8.27 -12.34 11.39
C ILE A 68 -8.24 -12.88 12.82
N PRO A 69 -8.31 -12.03 13.86
CA PRO A 69 -8.18 -12.51 15.23
C PRO A 69 -9.23 -13.59 15.44
N ALA A 70 -8.77 -14.82 15.67
CA ALA A 70 -9.59 -15.98 15.94
C ALA A 70 -10.35 -15.69 17.24
N GLY A 71 -11.56 -15.15 17.11
CA GLY A 71 -12.36 -14.71 18.25
C GLY A 71 -13.36 -13.58 18.01
N THR A 72 -13.34 -12.89 16.85
CA THR A 72 -14.38 -11.88 16.56
C THR A 72 -15.41 -12.42 15.55
N ALA A 73 -16.28 -13.30 16.02
CA ALA A 73 -17.56 -13.50 15.34
C ALA A 73 -18.27 -12.13 15.28
N GLN A 74 -18.30 -11.49 14.12
CA GLN A 74 -19.02 -10.22 13.90
C GLN A 74 -20.54 -10.40 13.84
N TYR A 75 -21.03 -11.60 14.14
CA TYR A 75 -22.45 -11.91 14.23
C TYR A 75 -22.80 -12.21 15.68
N ARG A 76 -23.71 -11.40 16.22
CA ARG A 76 -24.45 -11.73 17.43
C ARG A 76 -25.62 -12.60 16.99
N ASP A 77 -25.67 -13.84 17.46
CA ASP A 77 -26.87 -14.68 17.34
C ASP A 77 -27.99 -14.00 18.13
N VAL A 78 -28.86 -13.29 17.41
CA VAL A 78 -30.10 -12.76 17.97
C VAL A 78 -31.17 -13.75 17.56
N ASN A 79 -31.55 -14.65 18.47
CA ASN A 79 -32.73 -15.48 18.29
C ASN A 79 -33.94 -14.54 18.18
N PRO A 80 -34.48 -14.29 16.98
CA PRO A 80 -35.57 -13.34 16.84
C PRO A 80 -36.81 -13.96 17.50
N MET A 81 -37.53 -13.21 18.32
CA MET A 81 -38.81 -13.67 18.86
C MET A 81 -39.73 -14.06 17.69
N PRO A 82 -40.43 -15.20 17.76
CA PRO A 82 -41.38 -15.57 16.72
C PRO A 82 -42.47 -14.51 16.65
N TRP A 83 -42.73 -14.03 15.43
CA TRP A 83 -43.83 -13.10 15.16
C TRP A 83 -45.18 -13.75 15.53
N PRO A 84 -46.12 -13.00 16.12
CA PRO A 84 -47.46 -13.49 16.42
C PRO A 84 -48.28 -13.80 15.16
#